data_AF-A0A3D8HR28-F1
#
_entry.id   AF-A0A3D8HR28-F1
#
_cell.length_a   1.000
_cell.length_b   1.000
_cell.length_c   1.000
_cell.angle_alpha   90.00
_cell.angle_beta   90.00
_cell.angle_gamma   90.00
#
_symmetry.space_group_name_H-M   'P 1'
#
loop_
_entity.id
_entity.type
_entity.pdbx_description
1 polymer ?
#
loop_
_entity_poly.entity_id
_entity_poly.type
_entity_poly.pdbx_seq_one_letter_code
_entity_poly.pdbx_strand_id
1 'polypeptide(L)'
;MPKTLFILLNHALTDAQKSEAKKRFGIENFVNITNEKWSNIPPELDNLSEFLSEFALSLKSNAKKGDYLLIQGDFGATYALVRFALNLGITPIYATTKRISLEENENGVKIIKKSFIHERFREFREFD
;
A
#
# COMPACT_ATOMS: atom_id res chain seq x y z
N MET A 1 20.88 -5.72 9.12
CA MET A 1 20.24 -6.64 8.15
C MET A 1 19.51 -5.79 7.12
N PRO A 2 19.45 -6.21 5.85
CA PRO A 2 18.68 -5.50 4.83
C PRO A 2 17.21 -5.47 5.22
N LYS A 3 16.57 -4.30 5.05
CA LYS A 3 15.14 -4.09 5.32
C LYS A 3 14.32 -4.55 4.12
N THR A 4 13.19 -5.17 4.40
CA THR A 4 12.23 -5.63 3.39
C THR A 4 11.00 -4.75 3.36
N LEU A 5 10.50 -4.45 2.16
CA LEU A 5 9.19 -3.85 1.95
C LEU A 5 8.20 -4.91 1.49
N PHE A 6 7.21 -5.19 2.33
CA PHE A 6 6.04 -5.97 1.98
C PHE A 6 5.02 -5.06 1.29
N ILE A 7 4.39 -5.55 0.22
CA ILE A 7 3.52 -4.73 -0.64
C ILE A 7 2.12 -5.34 -0.70
N LEU A 8 1.12 -4.52 -0.34
CA LEU A 8 -0.32 -4.74 -0.47
C LEU A 8 -0.97 -3.56 -1.20
N LEU A 9 -1.01 -3.64 -2.53
CA LEU A 9 -1.51 -2.59 -3.42
C LEU A 9 -2.29 -3.18 -4.59
N ASN A 10 -3.35 -2.50 -5.02
CA ASN A 10 -4.12 -2.90 -6.21
C ASN A 10 -3.43 -2.58 -7.55
N HIS A 11 -2.20 -2.08 -7.52
CA HIS A 11 -1.41 -1.73 -8.69
C HIS A 11 0.08 -2.04 -8.46
N ALA A 12 0.84 -2.14 -9.55
CA ALA A 12 2.28 -2.30 -9.47
C ALA A 12 2.96 -1.07 -8.86
N LEU A 13 4.10 -1.28 -8.20
CA LEU A 13 4.96 -0.21 -7.72
C LEU A 13 5.54 0.59 -8.89
N THR A 14 5.46 1.91 -8.80
CA THR A 14 6.16 2.81 -9.74
C THR A 14 7.64 2.89 -9.43
N ASP A 15 8.45 3.33 -10.40
CA ASP A 15 9.89 3.50 -10.18
C ASP A 15 10.21 4.62 -9.19
N ALA A 16 9.37 5.66 -9.14
CA ALA A 16 9.45 6.71 -8.13
C ALA A 16 9.28 6.14 -6.71
N GLN A 17 8.29 5.26 -6.52
CA GLN A 17 8.06 4.57 -5.24
C GLN A 17 9.23 3.66 -4.86
N LYS A 18 9.75 2.85 -5.80
CA LYS A 18 10.94 2.01 -5.54
C LYS A 18 12.17 2.84 -5.16
N SER A 19 12.37 3.97 -5.83
CA SER A 19 13.49 4.89 -5.59
C SER A 19 13.41 5.53 -4.21
N GLU A 20 12.23 6.03 -3.81
CA GLU A 20 12.03 6.57 -2.46
C GLU A 20 12.23 5.50 -1.40
N ALA A 21 11.66 4.29 -1.58
CA ALA A 21 11.79 3.19 -0.65
C ALA A 21 13.25 2.86 -0.33
N LYS A 22 14.09 2.77 -1.38
CA LYS A 22 15.53 2.54 -1.25
C LYS A 22 16.23 3.69 -0.54
N LYS A 23 16.03 4.93 -1.02
CA LYS A 23 16.78 6.11 -0.55
C LYS A 23 16.42 6.55 0.86
N ARG A 24 15.13 6.56 1.19
CA ARG A 24 14.62 7.14 2.44
C ARG A 24 14.56 6.13 3.58
N PHE A 25 14.20 4.88 3.28
CA PHE A 25 14.00 3.86 4.31
C PHE A 25 15.13 2.82 4.36
N GLY A 26 16.02 2.79 3.38
CA GLY A 26 17.09 1.79 3.28
C GLY A 26 16.54 0.40 2.95
N ILE A 27 15.45 0.33 2.17
CA ILE A 27 14.85 -0.93 1.73
C ILE A 27 15.71 -1.53 0.62
N GLU A 28 16.08 -2.79 0.77
CA GLU A 28 16.86 -3.53 -0.22
C GLU A 28 16.04 -4.65 -0.88
N ASN A 29 15.06 -5.21 -0.17
CA ASN A 29 14.22 -6.29 -0.64
C ASN A 29 12.77 -5.84 -0.80
N PHE A 30 12.10 -6.33 -1.85
CA PHE A 30 10.70 -6.06 -2.12
C PHE A 30 9.96 -7.40 -2.23
N VAL A 31 8.93 -7.58 -1.41
CA VAL A 31 8.10 -8.79 -1.39
C VAL A 31 6.66 -8.37 -1.65
N ASN A 32 6.14 -8.73 -2.83
CA ASN A 32 4.74 -8.52 -3.13
C ASN A 32 3.92 -9.67 -2.56
N ILE A 33 3.06 -9.37 -1.59
CA ILE A 33 2.13 -10.33 -0.99
C ILE A 33 0.70 -10.12 -1.49
N THR A 34 0.51 -9.16 -2.40
CA THR A 34 -0.78 -8.90 -3.03
C THR A 34 -1.14 -10.04 -3.98
N ASN A 35 -2.40 -10.45 -3.93
CA ASN A 35 -3.01 -11.37 -4.89
C ASN A 35 -4.37 -10.82 -5.34
N GLU A 36 -5.08 -11.58 -6.18
CA GLU A 36 -6.38 -11.17 -6.72
C GLU A 36 -7.44 -10.93 -5.64
N LYS A 37 -7.36 -11.60 -4.49
CA LYS A 37 -8.31 -11.40 -3.39
C LYS A 37 -8.21 -9.97 -2.85
N TRP A 38 -7.01 -9.49 -2.57
CA TRP A 38 -6.81 -8.12 -2.07
C TRP A 38 -7.43 -7.04 -2.98
N SER A 39 -7.33 -7.24 -4.30
CA SER A 39 -7.91 -6.32 -5.29
C SER A 39 -9.44 -6.42 -5.41
N ASN A 40 -10.04 -7.51 -4.93
CA ASN A 40 -11.45 -7.84 -5.08
C ASN A 40 -12.07 -8.25 -3.73
N ILE A 41 -11.88 -7.43 -2.70
CA ILE A 41 -12.48 -7.68 -1.37
C ILE A 41 -14.01 -7.66 -1.53
N PRO A 42 -14.70 -8.77 -1.22
CA PRO A 42 -16.14 -8.85 -1.46
C PRO A 42 -16.91 -7.92 -0.51
N PRO A 43 -17.78 -7.03 -1.04
CA PRO A 43 -18.50 -6.04 -0.24
C PRO A 43 -19.57 -6.63 0.69
N GLU A 44 -20.00 -7.88 0.44
CA GLU A 44 -20.99 -8.60 1.24
C GLU A 44 -20.42 -9.23 2.52
N LEU A 45 -19.09 -9.23 2.70
CA LEU A 45 -18.45 -9.76 3.90
C LEU A 45 -18.62 -8.78 5.07
N ASP A 46 -19.36 -9.20 6.09
CA ASP A 46 -19.47 -8.47 7.37
C ASP A 46 -18.17 -8.54 8.19
N ASN A 47 -17.46 -9.68 8.13
CA ASN A 47 -16.22 -9.91 8.85
C ASN A 47 -15.07 -10.27 7.90
N LEU A 48 -13.98 -9.48 7.95
CA LEU A 48 -12.81 -9.66 7.10
C LEU A 48 -11.71 -10.56 7.73
N SER A 49 -11.88 -11.06 8.96
CA SER A 49 -10.80 -11.73 9.70
C SER A 49 -10.27 -12.98 9.00
N GLU A 50 -11.17 -13.86 8.53
CA GLU A 50 -10.78 -15.07 7.79
C GLU A 50 -10.17 -14.70 6.43
N PHE A 51 -10.78 -13.74 5.74
CA PHE A 51 -10.30 -13.23 4.46
C PHE A 51 -8.88 -12.69 4.54
N LEU A 52 -8.56 -11.94 5.60
CA LEU A 52 -7.24 -11.31 5.78
C LEU A 52 -6.16 -12.25 6.32
N SER A 53 -6.54 -13.47 6.72
CA SER A 53 -5.64 -14.40 7.42
C SER A 53 -4.40 -14.75 6.60
N GLU A 54 -4.52 -14.91 5.28
CA GLU A 54 -3.38 -15.23 4.42
C GLU A 54 -2.33 -14.12 4.37
N PHE A 55 -2.75 -12.85 4.34
CA PHE A 55 -1.85 -11.71 4.33
C PHE A 55 -1.16 -11.54 5.70
N ALA A 56 -1.92 -11.71 6.78
CA ALA A 56 -1.39 -11.71 8.14
C ALA A 56 -0.37 -12.85 8.34
N LEU A 57 -0.66 -14.06 7.86
CA LEU A 57 0.26 -15.20 7.92
C LEU A 57 1.53 -14.97 7.10
N SER A 58 1.42 -14.34 5.93
CA SER A 58 2.56 -13.97 5.11
C SER A 58 3.49 -12.99 5.83
N LEU A 59 2.93 -11.95 6.46
CA LEU A 59 3.70 -11.02 7.29
C LEU A 59 4.35 -11.73 8.48
N LYS A 60 3.58 -12.53 9.23
CA LYS A 60 4.06 -13.23 10.42
C LYS A 60 5.20 -14.21 10.12
N SER A 61 5.16 -14.88 8.98
CA SER A 61 6.13 -15.93 8.62
C SER A 61 7.41 -15.37 8.01
N ASN A 62 7.35 -14.22 7.34
CA ASN A 62 8.44 -13.72 6.51
C ASN A 62 9.04 -12.39 6.98
N ALA A 63 8.26 -11.57 7.70
CA ALA A 63 8.72 -10.26 8.12
C ALA A 63 9.45 -10.33 9.46
N LYS A 64 10.32 -9.35 9.69
CA LYS A 64 11.01 -9.14 10.97
C LYS A 64 10.78 -7.72 11.46
N LYS A 65 10.98 -7.50 12.76
CA LYS A 65 10.95 -6.16 13.35
C LYS A 65 11.86 -5.20 12.59
N GLY A 66 11.33 -4.04 12.23
CA GLY A 66 12.01 -3.01 11.44
C GLY A 66 11.83 -3.09 9.93
N ASP A 67 11.14 -4.12 9.43
CA ASP A 67 10.64 -4.14 8.05
C ASP A 67 9.46 -3.17 7.86
N TYR A 68 9.05 -2.98 6.59
CA TYR A 68 8.00 -2.04 6.20
C TYR A 68 6.85 -2.76 5.51
N LEU A 69 5.64 -2.23 5.70
CA LEU A 69 4.45 -2.65 4.97
C LEU A 69 3.91 -1.45 4.18
N LEU A 70 4.03 -1.49 2.86
CA LEU A 70 3.30 -0.58 1.97
C LEU A 70 1.90 -1.12 1.73
N ILE A 71 0.89 -0.42 2.25
CA ILE A 71 -0.50 -0.88 2.19
C ILE A 71 -1.45 0.25 1.82
N GLN A 72 -2.33 -0.02 0.86
CA GLN A 72 -3.41 0.87 0.45
C GLN A 72 -4.51 0.06 -0.26
N GLY A 73 -5.78 0.30 0.10
CA GLY A 73 -6.92 -0.44 -0.44
C GLY A 73 -8.19 -0.19 0.36
N ASP A 74 -9.00 -1.24 0.54
CA ASP A 74 -10.19 -1.20 1.38
C ASP A 74 -9.85 -0.69 2.80
N PHE A 75 -10.73 0.15 3.35
CA PHE A 75 -10.48 0.83 4.62
C PHE A 75 -10.37 -0.15 5.80
N GLY A 76 -11.33 -1.08 5.92
CA GLY A 76 -11.37 -2.04 7.02
C GLY A 76 -10.21 -3.03 6.96
N ALA A 77 -9.95 -3.57 5.76
CA ALA A 77 -8.82 -4.47 5.51
C ALA A 77 -7.48 -3.79 5.80
N THR A 78 -7.30 -2.56 5.31
CA THR A 78 -6.08 -1.78 5.53
C THR A 78 -5.85 -1.53 7.00
N TYR A 79 -6.87 -1.06 7.74
CA TYR A 79 -6.74 -0.77 9.16
C TYR A 79 -6.36 -2.03 9.96
N ALA A 80 -7.02 -3.15 9.71
CA ALA A 80 -6.75 -4.41 10.41
C ALA A 80 -5.30 -4.88 10.21
N LEU A 81 -4.80 -4.86 8.98
CA LEU A 81 -3.42 -5.28 8.67
C LEU A 81 -2.37 -4.26 9.13
N VAL A 82 -2.69 -2.96 9.14
CA VAL A 82 -1.84 -1.93 9.76
C VAL A 82 -1.64 -2.23 11.24
N ARG A 83 -2.72 -2.49 11.99
CA ARG A 83 -2.64 -2.83 13.42
C ARG A 83 -1.86 -4.12 13.65
N PHE A 84 -2.09 -5.13 12.82
CA PHE A 84 -1.35 -6.39 12.88
C PHE A 84 0.16 -6.18 12.63
N ALA A 85 0.53 -5.40 11.62
CA ALA A 85 1.92 -5.08 11.30
C ALA A 85 2.62 -4.33 12.44
N LEU A 86 1.95 -3.34 13.05
CA LEU A 86 2.47 -2.62 14.22
C LEU A 86 2.78 -3.57 15.38
N ASN A 87 1.90 -4.53 15.67
CA ASN A 87 2.12 -5.53 16.71
C ASN A 87 3.32 -6.45 16.43
N LEU A 88 3.71 -6.62 15.16
CA LEU A 88 4.92 -7.34 14.76
C LEU A 88 6.19 -6.46 14.75
N GLY A 89 6.05 -5.16 15.04
CA GLY A 89 7.14 -4.19 14.94
C GLY A 89 7.54 -3.85 13.50
N ILE A 90 6.59 -4.00 12.56
CA ILE A 90 6.72 -3.61 11.15
C ILE A 90 6.13 -2.20 11.00
N THR A 91 6.79 -1.33 10.25
CA THR A 91 6.33 0.05 10.03
C THR A 91 5.38 0.14 8.82
N PRO A 92 4.08 0.44 9.01
CA PRO A 92 3.16 0.60 7.90
C PRO A 92 3.33 1.97 7.25
N ILE A 93 3.38 1.99 5.91
CA ILE A 93 3.48 3.19 5.09
C ILE A 93 2.43 3.15 3.98
N TYR A 94 2.06 4.32 3.47
CA TYR A 94 1.15 4.46 2.33
C TYR A 94 1.63 5.57 1.40
N ALA A 95 1.30 5.46 0.11
CA ALA A 95 1.68 6.45 -0.88
C ALA A 95 0.73 7.64 -0.85
N THR A 96 1.28 8.84 -0.92
CA THR A 96 0.50 10.07 -1.12
C THR A 96 0.71 10.55 -2.54
N THR A 97 -0.34 11.05 -3.18
CA THR A 97 -0.28 11.49 -4.57
C THR A 97 -0.73 12.93 -4.71
N LYS A 98 -0.08 13.66 -5.63
CA LYS A 98 -0.57 14.92 -6.16
C LYS A 98 -1.45 14.62 -7.36
N ARG A 99 -2.69 15.12 -7.32
CA ARG A 99 -3.65 14.97 -8.42
C ARG A 99 -3.57 16.17 -9.36
N ILE A 100 -3.35 15.91 -10.64
CA ILE A 100 -3.42 16.91 -11.72
C ILE A 100 -4.62 16.57 -12.59
N SER A 101 -5.40 17.56 -12.99
CA SER A 101 -6.52 17.42 -13.91
C SER A 101 -6.36 18.42 -15.03
N LEU A 102 -6.28 17.91 -16.26
CA LEU A 102 -6.21 18.69 -17.47
C LEU A 102 -7.52 18.50 -18.23
N GLU A 103 -8.18 19.61 -18.56
CA GLU A 103 -9.37 19.61 -19.39
C GLU A 103 -9.02 20.14 -20.78
N GLU A 104 -9.31 19.34 -21.80
CA GLU A 104 -9.09 19.68 -23.20
C GLU A 104 -10.45 19.62 -23.92
N ASN A 105 -10.70 20.56 -24.83
CA ASN A 105 -11.86 20.49 -25.73
C ASN A 105 -11.36 20.09 -27.11
N GLU A 106 -11.65 18.85 -27.51
CA GLU A 106 -11.33 18.33 -28.83
C GLU A 106 -12.63 18.11 -29.60
N ASN A 107 -12.85 18.85 -30.69
CA ASN A 107 -14.04 18.74 -31.56
C ASN A 107 -15.38 18.85 -30.82
N GLY A 108 -15.48 19.70 -29.80
CA GLY A 108 -16.69 19.86 -28.98
C GLY A 108 -16.87 18.79 -27.89
N VAL A 109 -15.94 17.84 -27.76
CA VAL A 109 -15.89 16.85 -26.69
C VAL A 109 -14.95 17.32 -25.59
N LYS A 110 -15.45 17.33 -24.35
CA LYS A 110 -14.65 17.62 -23.16
C LYS A 110 -13.88 16.37 -22.72
N ILE A 111 -12.57 16.38 -22.88
CA ILE A 111 -11.65 15.33 -22.43
C ILE A 111 -11.03 15.75 -21.10
N ILE A 112 -11.14 14.89 -20.08
CA ILE A 112 -10.55 15.13 -18.76
C ILE A 112 -9.46 14.09 -18.51
N LYS A 113 -8.20 14.52 -18.58
CA LYS A 113 -7.04 13.70 -18.22
C LYS A 113 -6.73 13.90 -16.74
N LYS A 114 -6.75 12.81 -15.95
CA LYS A 114 -6.37 12.82 -14.54
C LYS A 114 -5.05 12.09 -14.37
N SER A 115 -4.06 12.77 -13.79
CA SER A 115 -2.76 12.18 -13.45
C SER A 115 -2.57 12.16 -11.95
N PHE A 116 -2.11 11.02 -11.43
CA PHE A 116 -1.77 10.84 -10.02
C PHE A 116 -0.26 10.66 -9.92
N ILE A 117 0.41 11.67 -9.39
CA ILE A 117 1.87 11.69 -9.28
C ILE A 117 2.23 11.31 -7.86
N HIS A 118 3.07 10.29 -7.68
CA HIS A 118 3.62 9.92 -6.37
C HIS A 118 4.40 11.10 -5.79
N GLU A 119 3.98 11.56 -4.60
CA GLU A 119 4.59 12.69 -3.90
C GLU A 119 5.60 12.17 -2.85
N ARG A 120 5.13 11.31 -1.95
CA ARG A 120 5.95 10.67 -0.91
C ARG A 120 5.23 9.50 -0.26
N PHE A 121 5.97 8.64 0.41
CA PHE A 121 5.43 7.76 1.43
C PHE A 121 5.17 8.49 2.75
N ARG A 122 4.09 8.12 3.43
CA ARG A 122 3.81 8.54 4.81
C ARG A 122 3.72 7.32 5.70
N GLU A 123 4.37 7.40 6.86
CA GLU A 123 4.19 6.40 7.92
C GLU A 123 2.81 6.59 8.56
N PHE A 124 2.11 5.49 8.78
CA PHE A 124 0.88 5.50 9.56
C PHE A 124 1.21 5.87 11.01
N ARG A 125 0.37 6.71 11.62
CA ARG A 125 0.46 7.10 13.03
C ARG A 125 -0.94 7.08 13.62
N GLU A 126 -1.06 6.50 14.80
CA GLU A 126 -2.27 6.66 15.63
C GLU A 126 -2.31 8.11 16.15
N PHE A 127 -3.50 8.60 16.48
CA PHE A 127 -3.62 9.90 17.13
C PHE A 127 -3.04 9.81 18.55
N ASP A 128 -2.28 10.84 18.93
CA ASP A 128 -1.78 11.04 20.29
C ASP A 128 -2.92 11.49 21.24
#